data_AF-A0AAV9VEB1-F1
#
_entry.id   AF-A0AAV9VEB1-F1
#
_cell.length_a   1.000
_cell.length_b   1.000
_cell.length_c   1.000
_cell.angle_alpha   90.00
_cell.angle_beta   90.00
_cell.angle_gamma   90.00
#
_symmetry.space_group_name_H-M   'P 1'
#
loop_
_entity.id
_entity.type
_entity.pdbx_description
1 polymer ?
#
loop_
_entity_poly.entity_id
_entity_poly.type
_entity_poly.pdbx_seq_one_letter_code
_entity_poly.pdbx_strand_id
1 'polypeptide(L)'
;MHFTKTYTLLALNLPFTLSHVLITNAYGNADPSQKTYGIGFLENTNRVNGARINNQRDVTVFSDPTMAPNGSGGATKAGDKWYCKKCPIYDTECAKCKGDKSCKKCFVAYDPNCKACRKRNLPGCGRTYYVSSSRYYIVDTPALKGTDARFPMYNTGRLNTTSWIEWMVDRNLIAKVTAGGWVNVTMSQQNTDGGGPYSCEIDQSGTGQNFVPMETTGKDCLGLYGANLCKNQDWYVGAILPKDLDCKGTTIGEKKKDTLERMCLIRCKDDAPNGPFGGCIPVQQVDGPEEAFPPLGKQNFCKNGLWPGSPYSDKTLRFLAGNDNLKQADMDYLCKESGAKRTGK
;
A
#
# COMPACT_ATOMS: atom_id res chain seq x y z
N MET A 1 44.24 15.60 31.69
CA MET A 1 42.86 15.07 31.71
C MET A 1 42.18 15.45 30.42
N HIS A 2 42.14 14.55 29.43
CA HIS A 2 41.32 14.73 28.23
C HIS A 2 40.39 13.53 28.13
N PHE A 3 39.10 13.76 28.40
CA PHE A 3 38.04 12.79 28.19
C PHE A 3 37.64 12.82 26.72
N THR A 4 38.17 11.89 25.94
CA THR A 4 37.69 11.65 24.58
C THR A 4 36.37 10.90 24.68
N LYS A 5 35.24 11.60 24.49
CA LYS A 5 33.92 10.97 24.40
C LYS A 5 33.86 10.15 23.11
N THR A 6 34.06 8.85 23.22
CA THR A 6 33.71 7.88 22.18
C THR A 6 32.19 7.86 22.06
N TYR A 7 31.67 8.45 20.99
CA TYR A 7 30.30 8.23 20.56
C TYR A 7 30.21 6.81 20.01
N THR A 8 29.85 5.86 20.86
CA THR A 8 29.43 4.54 20.42
C THR A 8 28.17 4.74 19.59
N LEU A 9 28.28 4.66 18.26
CA LEU A 9 27.13 4.41 17.39
C LEU A 9 26.53 3.09 17.86
N LEU A 10 25.52 3.17 18.73
CA LEU A 10 24.63 2.06 18.97
C LEU A 10 23.99 1.78 17.60
N ALA A 11 24.45 0.72 16.94
CA ALA A 11 23.68 0.08 15.90
C ALA A 11 22.39 -0.37 16.56
N LEU A 12 21.39 0.52 16.53
CA LEU A 12 20.01 0.23 16.83
C LEU A 12 19.60 -0.82 15.80
N ASN A 13 19.78 -2.09 16.17
CA ASN A 13 19.06 -3.20 15.60
C ASN A 13 17.59 -2.96 15.92
N LEU A 14 16.95 -2.09 15.15
CA LEU A 14 15.51 -1.87 15.18
C LEU A 14 14.89 -3.14 14.60
N PRO A 15 14.14 -3.92 15.40
CA PRO A 15 13.39 -5.04 14.87
C PRO A 15 12.38 -4.51 13.85
N PHE A 16 12.48 -5.05 12.64
CA PHE A 16 11.75 -4.70 11.42
C PHE A 16 10.24 -4.52 11.62
N THR A 17 9.74 -3.31 11.36
CA THR A 17 8.30 -2.95 11.26
C THR A 17 7.89 -2.99 9.79
N LEU A 18 6.85 -3.72 9.39
CA LEU A 18 6.51 -3.93 7.97
C LEU A 18 5.01 -4.12 7.71
N SER A 19 4.28 -3.02 7.74
CA SER A 19 3.40 -2.56 6.66
C SER A 19 3.81 -1.12 6.43
N HIS A 20 3.65 -0.58 5.23
CA HIS A 20 4.13 0.77 4.92
C HIS A 20 3.03 1.79 5.15
N VAL A 21 1.99 1.68 4.34
CA VAL A 21 0.77 2.49 4.42
C VAL A 21 -0.41 1.63 4.01
N LEU A 22 -1.57 1.87 4.62
CA LEU A 22 -2.81 1.17 4.36
C LEU A 22 -3.91 2.17 4.02
N ILE A 23 -4.73 1.90 3.01
CA ILE A 23 -5.92 2.72 2.76
C ILE A 23 -7.07 2.15 3.60
N THR A 24 -7.26 2.73 4.78
CA THR A 24 -8.20 2.23 5.79
C THR A 24 -9.58 2.86 5.72
N ASN A 25 -9.73 3.91 4.91
CA ASN A 25 -10.99 4.57 4.67
C ASN A 25 -10.87 5.46 3.43
N ALA A 26 -11.93 5.52 2.63
CA ALA A 26 -12.11 6.52 1.59
C ALA A 26 -13.60 6.78 1.35
N TYR A 27 -13.93 7.98 0.89
CA TYR A 27 -15.30 8.35 0.54
C TYR A 27 -15.30 9.45 -0.52
N GLY A 28 -16.34 9.43 -1.35
CA GLY A 28 -16.53 10.40 -2.41
C GLY A 28 -17.45 11.53 -1.99
N ASN A 29 -17.46 12.58 -2.80
CA ASN A 29 -18.27 13.77 -2.57
C ASN A 29 -19.78 13.52 -2.71
N ALA A 30 -20.20 12.60 -3.59
CA ALA A 30 -21.62 12.37 -3.87
C ALA A 30 -22.37 11.72 -2.69
N ASP A 31 -21.69 10.88 -1.92
CA ASP A 31 -22.20 10.34 -0.66
C ASP A 31 -21.03 10.11 0.32
N PRO A 32 -20.73 11.09 1.19
CA PRO A 32 -19.67 10.95 2.18
C PRO A 32 -19.93 9.89 3.24
N SER A 33 -21.17 9.41 3.39
CA SER A 33 -21.51 8.33 4.33
C SER A 33 -21.20 6.95 3.75
N GLN A 34 -21.16 6.83 2.42
CA GLN A 34 -20.82 5.59 1.74
C GLN A 34 -19.29 5.44 1.61
N LYS A 35 -18.72 4.63 2.50
CA LYS A 35 -17.28 4.38 2.56
C LYS A 35 -16.84 3.30 1.57
N THR A 36 -15.57 3.36 1.21
CA THR A 36 -14.82 2.32 0.50
C THR A 36 -13.40 2.21 1.10
N TYR A 37 -12.62 1.24 0.64
CA TYR A 37 -11.33 0.90 1.24
C TYR A 37 -10.27 0.57 0.20
N GLY A 38 -9.02 0.50 0.65
CA GLY A 38 -7.94 -0.06 -0.17
C GLY A 38 -8.15 -1.54 -0.43
N ILE A 39 -7.85 -1.97 -1.66
CA ILE A 39 -7.74 -3.40 -1.98
C ILE A 39 -6.32 -3.91 -1.74
N GLY A 40 -6.20 -5.21 -1.41
CA GLY A 40 -4.92 -5.91 -1.29
C GLY A 40 -4.47 -6.27 0.12
N PHE A 41 -5.38 -6.21 1.09
CA PHE A 41 -5.14 -6.66 2.46
C PHE A 41 -5.27 -8.19 2.60
N LEU A 42 -4.33 -8.89 3.26
CA LEU A 42 -4.38 -10.35 3.38
C LEU A 42 -5.34 -10.86 4.47
N GLU A 43 -6.31 -11.67 4.04
CA GLU A 43 -7.47 -12.13 4.82
C GLU A 43 -7.12 -12.87 6.12
N ASN A 44 -5.96 -13.53 6.24
CA ASN A 44 -5.66 -14.39 7.40
C ASN A 44 -4.34 -14.03 8.10
N THR A 45 -3.90 -12.77 7.98
CA THR A 45 -2.76 -12.30 8.76
C THR A 45 -3.15 -12.20 10.24
N ASN A 46 -2.51 -13.00 11.09
CA ASN A 46 -2.62 -12.88 12.55
C ASN A 46 -1.91 -11.59 12.98
N ARG A 47 -2.65 -10.54 13.34
CA ARG A 47 -2.08 -9.23 13.72
C ARG A 47 -1.95 -9.05 15.23
N VAL A 48 -2.14 -10.12 16.00
CA VAL A 48 -1.94 -10.13 17.46
C VAL A 48 -0.45 -9.95 17.77
N ASN A 49 -0.14 -9.08 18.73
CA ASN A 49 1.19 -8.79 19.27
C ASN A 49 2.19 -8.12 18.29
N GLY A 50 1.74 -7.37 17.29
CA GLY A 50 2.60 -6.60 16.37
C GLY A 50 3.50 -7.45 15.45
N ALA A 51 3.72 -8.73 15.75
CA ALA A 51 4.70 -9.61 15.12
C ALA A 51 4.43 -9.93 13.64
N ARG A 52 3.24 -9.62 13.10
CA ARG A 52 2.93 -9.79 11.66
C ARG A 52 2.32 -8.58 10.96
N ILE A 53 2.10 -7.48 11.68
CA ILE A 53 2.14 -6.11 11.13
C ILE A 53 3.58 -5.79 10.67
N ASN A 54 4.50 -6.75 10.84
CA ASN A 54 5.92 -6.65 10.64
C ASN A 54 6.47 -7.40 9.41
N ASN A 55 5.69 -7.78 8.36
CA ASN A 55 6.28 -8.48 7.18
C ASN A 55 5.95 -8.03 5.72
N GLN A 56 5.53 -6.79 5.44
CA GLN A 56 5.07 -6.32 4.10
C GLN A 56 3.93 -7.16 3.50
N ARG A 57 3.36 -8.06 4.30
CA ARG A 57 2.35 -9.03 3.89
C ARG A 57 1.05 -8.31 3.55
N ASP A 58 0.72 -7.27 4.31
CA ASP A 58 -0.58 -6.60 4.25
C ASP A 58 -0.60 -5.32 3.42
N VAL A 59 0.47 -5.03 2.66
CA VAL A 59 0.56 -3.80 1.86
C VAL A 59 0.64 -4.11 0.38
N THR A 60 -0.09 -3.31 -0.37
CA THR A 60 0.02 -3.26 -1.83
C THR A 60 1.26 -2.45 -2.20
N VAL A 61 2.11 -3.05 -3.02
CA VAL A 61 3.25 -2.38 -3.64
C VAL A 61 3.04 -2.31 -5.16
N PHE A 62 3.51 -1.23 -5.76
CA PHE A 62 3.45 -1.02 -7.20
C PHE A 62 4.81 -1.23 -7.87
N SER A 63 5.57 -2.23 -7.43
CA SER A 63 6.85 -2.60 -8.04
C SER A 63 7.01 -4.10 -8.24
N ASP A 64 7.76 -4.48 -9.26
CA ASP A 64 8.18 -5.86 -9.55
C ASP A 64 9.71 -5.94 -9.57
N PRO A 65 10.34 -6.78 -8.74
CA PRO A 65 9.71 -7.58 -7.69
C PRO A 65 9.15 -6.71 -6.55
N THR A 66 8.10 -7.21 -5.87
CA THR A 66 7.45 -6.56 -4.72
C THR A 66 8.48 -6.10 -3.69
N MET A 67 9.49 -6.93 -3.47
CA MET A 67 10.72 -6.53 -2.82
C MET A 67 11.91 -6.87 -3.66
N ALA A 68 13.00 -6.13 -3.43
CA ALA A 68 14.30 -6.60 -3.85
C ALA A 68 14.47 -8.01 -3.25
N PRO A 69 14.95 -9.00 -4.00
CA PRO A 69 14.83 -10.39 -3.58
C PRO A 69 15.67 -10.79 -2.34
N ASN A 70 16.19 -9.82 -1.60
CA ASN A 70 16.82 -9.94 -0.29
C ASN A 70 15.91 -9.55 0.90
N GLY A 71 14.63 -9.19 0.73
CA GLY A 71 13.83 -8.73 1.89
C GLY A 71 13.39 -9.82 2.89
N SER A 72 14.14 -10.91 2.98
CA SER A 72 14.23 -11.79 4.15
C SER A 72 15.50 -11.56 4.99
N GLY A 73 16.35 -10.59 4.62
CA GLY A 73 17.67 -10.37 5.26
C GLY A 73 18.73 -11.42 4.88
N GLY A 74 18.44 -12.33 3.96
CA GLY A 74 19.30 -13.48 3.67
C GLY A 74 20.42 -13.24 2.64
N ALA A 75 20.25 -12.29 1.72
CA ALA A 75 21.25 -12.05 0.67
C ALA A 75 22.22 -10.94 1.09
N THR A 76 23.38 -11.34 1.60
CA THR A 76 24.40 -10.47 2.18
C THR A 76 25.64 -10.33 1.28
N LYS A 77 25.70 -11.04 0.13
CA LYS A 77 26.90 -11.10 -0.71
C LYS A 77 26.57 -10.97 -2.20
N ALA A 78 27.50 -10.35 -2.94
CA ALA A 78 27.48 -10.33 -4.40
C ALA A 78 27.57 -11.76 -4.95
N GLY A 79 26.47 -12.29 -5.47
CA GLY A 79 26.38 -13.68 -5.94
C GLY A 79 25.04 -14.36 -5.72
N ASP A 80 24.24 -13.89 -4.75
CA ASP A 80 22.96 -14.51 -4.41
C ASP A 80 21.97 -14.45 -5.59
N LYS A 81 21.12 -15.47 -5.74
CA LYS A 81 20.13 -15.66 -6.84
C LYS A 81 19.23 -14.45 -7.11
N TRP A 82 19.20 -13.56 -6.15
CA TRP A 82 18.21 -12.57 -5.83
C TRP A 82 18.83 -11.17 -5.63
N TYR A 83 20.13 -11.06 -5.89
CA TYR A 83 20.93 -9.85 -5.72
C TYR A 83 20.98 -9.04 -7.03
N CYS A 84 20.65 -7.74 -6.97
CA CYS A 84 20.80 -6.85 -8.12
C CYS A 84 22.28 -6.50 -8.33
N LYS A 85 22.97 -7.24 -9.20
CA LYS A 85 24.37 -6.99 -9.58
C LYS A 85 24.59 -5.70 -10.39
N LYS A 86 23.52 -5.12 -10.94
CA LYS A 86 23.60 -4.02 -11.90
C LYS A 86 23.76 -2.64 -11.26
N CYS A 87 23.37 -2.47 -10.00
CA CYS A 87 23.41 -1.17 -9.32
C CYS A 87 23.98 -1.28 -7.89
N PRO A 88 25.28 -1.57 -7.73
CA PRO A 88 25.93 -1.59 -6.41
C PRO A 88 26.10 -0.18 -5.80
N ILE A 89 25.96 -0.08 -4.47
CA ILE A 89 26.26 1.10 -3.63
C ILE A 89 27.51 0.81 -2.81
N TYR A 90 28.42 1.77 -2.75
CA TYR A 90 29.76 1.59 -2.19
C TYR A 90 30.03 2.54 -0.99
N ASP A 91 30.72 2.05 0.04
CA ASP A 91 31.22 2.80 1.22
C ASP A 91 32.41 3.62 0.77
N THR A 92 32.34 4.90 1.05
CA THR A 92 33.40 5.85 0.70
C THR A 92 34.53 5.83 1.75
N GLU A 93 34.32 5.31 2.97
CA GLU A 93 35.37 5.04 3.98
C GLU A 93 36.17 3.74 3.75
N CYS A 94 36.17 3.29 2.50
CA CYS A 94 37.05 2.26 1.95
C CYS A 94 38.56 2.48 2.19
N ALA A 95 38.94 3.57 2.87
CA ALA A 95 40.29 3.97 3.25
C ALA A 95 41.16 2.87 3.89
N LYS A 96 40.57 1.84 4.50
CA LYS A 96 41.29 0.69 5.06
C LYS A 96 41.64 -0.42 4.04
N CYS A 97 41.08 -0.38 2.82
CA CYS A 97 41.27 -1.44 1.81
C CYS A 97 42.69 -1.51 1.23
N LYS A 98 43.53 -0.48 1.41
CA LYS A 98 44.93 -0.43 0.96
C LYS A 98 45.21 -1.07 -0.42
N GLY A 99 44.34 -0.88 -1.42
CA GLY A 99 44.57 -1.26 -2.82
C GLY A 99 44.18 -2.69 -3.25
N ASP A 100 43.46 -3.47 -2.44
CA ASP A 100 43.06 -4.82 -2.82
C ASP A 100 41.89 -4.82 -3.85
N LYS A 101 42.11 -5.36 -5.06
CA LYS A 101 41.08 -5.46 -6.14
C LYS A 101 40.05 -6.56 -5.92
N SER A 102 40.29 -7.45 -4.96
CA SER A 102 39.28 -8.34 -4.40
C SER A 102 38.57 -7.69 -3.20
N CYS A 103 38.94 -6.45 -2.81
CA CYS A 103 38.31 -5.68 -1.75
C CYS A 103 36.94 -5.19 -2.17
N LYS A 104 35.97 -6.09 -2.04
CA LYS A 104 34.54 -5.78 -2.00
C LYS A 104 34.15 -4.91 -0.79
N LYS A 105 35.08 -4.26 -0.07
CA LYS A 105 34.79 -3.48 1.16
C LYS A 105 34.62 -1.99 0.92
N CYS A 106 34.87 -1.56 -0.31
CA CYS A 106 34.17 -0.40 -0.80
C CYS A 106 32.66 -0.69 -0.95
N PHE A 107 32.05 -1.88 -0.75
CA PHE A 107 30.61 -2.13 -1.09
C PHE A 107 29.70 -2.13 0.17
N VAL A 108 28.62 -1.34 0.17
CA VAL A 108 27.69 -1.17 1.32
C VAL A 108 26.34 -1.83 1.07
N ALA A 109 25.76 -1.62 -0.10
CA ALA A 109 24.40 -2.02 -0.42
C ALA A 109 24.19 -2.06 -1.94
N TYR A 110 22.96 -2.20 -2.42
CA TYR A 110 22.61 -1.96 -3.81
C TYR A 110 21.48 -0.94 -3.86
N ASP A 111 21.30 -0.27 -5.00
CA ASP A 111 20.23 0.67 -5.18
C ASP A 111 18.87 -0.06 -5.27
N PRO A 112 17.97 0.10 -4.28
CA PRO A 112 16.65 -0.50 -4.35
C PRO A 112 15.83 0.08 -5.53
N ASN A 113 16.16 1.27 -6.02
CA ASN A 113 15.49 1.92 -7.16
C ASN A 113 16.05 1.52 -8.52
N CYS A 114 17.01 0.59 -8.58
CA CYS A 114 17.67 0.22 -9.82
C CYS A 114 16.67 -0.22 -10.89
N LYS A 115 16.41 0.64 -11.88
CA LYS A 115 15.47 0.38 -13.00
C LYS A 115 15.82 -0.91 -13.77
N ALA A 116 17.09 -1.31 -13.72
CA ALA A 116 17.57 -2.52 -14.39
C ALA A 116 17.21 -3.83 -13.65
N CYS A 117 16.71 -3.72 -12.42
CA CYS A 117 16.35 -4.84 -11.53
C CYS A 117 14.96 -4.70 -10.91
N ARG A 118 14.35 -3.51 -10.96
CA ARG A 118 13.02 -3.25 -10.43
C ARG A 118 12.21 -2.38 -11.40
N LYS A 119 11.02 -2.88 -11.76
CA LYS A 119 10.01 -2.13 -12.48
C LYS A 119 9.08 -1.48 -11.46
N ARG A 120 9.12 -0.16 -11.32
CA ARG A 120 8.18 0.62 -10.49
C ARG A 120 6.94 0.99 -11.30
N ASN A 121 5.88 1.43 -10.63
CA ASN A 121 4.61 1.88 -11.22
C ASN A 121 3.98 0.83 -12.14
N LEU A 122 3.90 -0.41 -11.66
CA LEU A 122 3.26 -1.49 -12.43
C LEU A 122 1.81 -1.15 -12.80
N PRO A 123 1.32 -1.65 -13.95
CA PRO A 123 -0.12 -1.66 -14.20
C PRO A 123 -0.82 -2.59 -13.20
N GLY A 124 -2.13 -2.42 -13.10
CA GLY A 124 -3.00 -3.09 -12.13
C GLY A 124 -2.97 -2.42 -10.76
N CYS A 125 -3.71 -3.03 -9.84
CA CYS A 125 -3.81 -2.57 -8.47
C CYS A 125 -2.71 -3.08 -7.54
N GLY A 126 -1.54 -3.34 -8.11
CA GLY A 126 -0.34 -3.69 -7.38
C GLY A 126 -0.26 -5.16 -6.99
N ARG A 127 0.70 -5.41 -6.12
CA ARG A 127 1.15 -6.73 -5.71
C ARG A 127 1.20 -6.79 -4.21
N THR A 128 1.03 -8.00 -3.67
CA THR A 128 1.37 -8.29 -2.28
C THR A 128 2.62 -9.14 -2.23
N TYR A 129 3.27 -9.12 -1.07
CA TYR A 129 4.44 -9.92 -0.79
C TYR A 129 4.17 -11.42 -0.76
N TYR A 130 2.98 -11.78 -0.29
CA TYR A 130 2.53 -13.15 -0.15
C TYR A 130 1.13 -13.27 -0.74
N VAL A 131 0.87 -14.38 -1.41
CA VAL A 131 -0.47 -14.77 -1.83
C VAL A 131 -0.97 -15.91 -0.97
N SER A 132 -2.18 -15.74 -0.44
CA SER A 132 -2.94 -16.87 0.06
C SER A 132 -3.55 -17.64 -1.12
N SER A 133 -4.15 -18.79 -0.84
CA SER A 133 -5.00 -19.52 -1.80
C SER A 133 -6.36 -18.85 -2.03
N SER A 134 -6.55 -17.60 -1.59
CA SER A 134 -7.80 -16.88 -1.75
C SER A 134 -8.01 -16.42 -3.18
N ARG A 135 -9.28 -16.32 -3.57
CA ARG A 135 -9.72 -15.76 -4.86
C ARG A 135 -9.27 -14.32 -5.08
N TYR A 136 -8.92 -13.58 -4.02
CA TYR A 136 -8.46 -12.19 -4.09
C TYR A 136 -7.03 -12.02 -4.63
N TYR A 137 -6.31 -13.12 -4.85
CA TYR A 137 -4.92 -13.10 -5.28
C TYR A 137 -4.69 -14.02 -6.47
N ILE A 138 -3.84 -13.56 -7.40
CA ILE A 138 -3.41 -14.31 -8.57
C ILE A 138 -1.93 -14.61 -8.44
N VAL A 139 -1.58 -15.89 -8.55
CA VAL A 139 -0.20 -16.37 -8.62
C VAL A 139 0.27 -16.24 -10.05
N ASP A 140 1.24 -15.37 -10.33
CA ASP A 140 1.54 -15.02 -11.72
C ASP A 140 2.76 -15.69 -12.34
N THR A 141 3.80 -16.03 -11.59
CA THR A 141 5.05 -16.55 -12.19
C THR A 141 5.79 -17.56 -11.30
N PRO A 142 6.20 -18.74 -11.82
CA PRO A 142 7.11 -19.65 -11.12
C PRO A 142 8.50 -19.05 -10.93
N ALA A 143 8.90 -18.09 -11.78
CA ALA A 143 10.21 -17.46 -11.75
C ALA A 143 10.45 -16.62 -10.48
N LEU A 144 9.38 -16.15 -9.83
CA LEU A 144 9.43 -15.43 -8.56
C LEU A 144 9.18 -16.34 -7.35
N LYS A 145 8.96 -17.66 -7.56
CA LYS A 145 8.74 -18.64 -6.49
C LYS A 145 9.86 -18.53 -5.45
N GLY A 146 9.47 -18.27 -4.21
CA GLY A 146 10.38 -18.08 -3.09
C GLY A 146 11.32 -19.28 -2.94
N THR A 147 12.55 -19.03 -2.51
CA THR A 147 13.50 -20.10 -2.17
C THR A 147 13.26 -20.69 -0.78
N ASP A 148 12.39 -20.08 0.04
CA ASP A 148 11.93 -20.65 1.30
C ASP A 148 10.82 -21.67 1.01
N ALA A 149 11.10 -22.95 1.29
CA ALA A 149 10.15 -24.05 1.12
C ALA A 149 8.86 -23.88 1.95
N ARG A 150 8.90 -23.07 3.03
CA ARG A 150 7.72 -22.75 3.86
C ARG A 150 6.86 -21.64 3.26
N PHE A 151 7.41 -20.82 2.35
CA PHE A 151 6.72 -19.71 1.70
C PHE A 151 7.01 -19.70 0.19
N PRO A 152 6.59 -20.74 -0.54
CA PRO A 152 6.92 -20.88 -1.96
C PRO A 152 6.31 -19.77 -2.83
N MET A 153 5.26 -19.10 -2.35
CA MET A 153 4.49 -18.10 -3.11
C MET A 153 4.94 -16.66 -2.83
N TYR A 154 6.19 -16.49 -2.46
CA TYR A 154 6.81 -15.20 -2.18
C TYR A 154 6.94 -14.36 -3.46
N ASN A 155 6.64 -13.05 -3.44
CA ASN A 155 6.73 -12.14 -4.60
C ASN A 155 5.88 -12.51 -5.84
N THR A 156 5.12 -13.62 -5.84
CA THR A 156 4.36 -14.11 -7.01
C THR A 156 2.94 -13.54 -7.10
N GLY A 157 2.60 -12.56 -6.28
CA GLY A 157 1.22 -12.14 -6.05
C GLY A 157 0.76 -10.87 -6.72
N ARG A 158 -0.21 -10.98 -7.61
CA ARG A 158 -1.00 -9.84 -8.10
C ARG A 158 -2.38 -9.85 -7.46
N LEU A 159 -2.97 -8.68 -7.28
CA LEU A 159 -4.35 -8.57 -6.79
C LEU A 159 -5.33 -9.00 -7.88
N ASN A 160 -6.26 -9.89 -7.54
CA ASN A 160 -7.45 -10.13 -8.33
C ASN A 160 -8.43 -8.98 -8.09
N THR A 161 -8.29 -7.93 -8.88
CA THR A 161 -9.02 -6.67 -8.70
C THR A 161 -10.53 -6.88 -8.81
N THR A 162 -10.99 -7.72 -9.73
CA THR A 162 -12.40 -8.05 -9.90
C THR A 162 -13.00 -8.67 -8.64
N SER A 163 -12.37 -9.71 -8.07
CA SER A 163 -12.90 -10.35 -6.86
C SER A 163 -12.93 -9.41 -5.66
N TRP A 164 -11.96 -8.50 -5.53
CA TRP A 164 -11.98 -7.47 -4.50
C TRP A 164 -13.15 -6.50 -4.66
N ILE A 165 -13.39 -6.03 -5.89
CA ILE A 165 -14.51 -5.13 -6.19
C ILE A 165 -15.84 -5.83 -5.89
N GLU A 166 -16.02 -7.07 -6.34
CA GLU A 166 -17.22 -7.86 -6.05
C GLU A 166 -17.46 -8.01 -4.54
N TRP A 167 -16.40 -8.24 -3.75
CA TRP A 167 -16.52 -8.30 -2.29
C TRP A 167 -17.02 -6.97 -1.70
N MET A 168 -16.56 -5.84 -2.23
CA MET A 168 -17.01 -4.51 -1.80
C MET A 168 -18.45 -4.23 -2.25
N VAL A 169 -18.81 -4.61 -3.48
CA VAL A 169 -20.16 -4.45 -4.03
C VAL A 169 -21.18 -5.23 -3.22
N ASP A 170 -20.90 -6.50 -2.89
CA ASP A 170 -21.75 -7.36 -2.06
C ASP A 170 -22.01 -6.78 -0.65
N ARG A 171 -21.31 -5.70 -0.26
CA ARG A 171 -21.37 -5.05 1.05
C ARG A 171 -21.72 -3.56 0.99
N ASN A 172 -22.07 -3.06 -0.20
CA ASN A 172 -22.35 -1.65 -0.44
C ASN A 172 -21.16 -0.70 -0.10
N LEU A 173 -19.92 -1.18 -0.29
CA LEU A 173 -18.66 -0.48 0.06
C LEU A 173 -17.97 0.20 -1.15
N ILE A 174 -18.76 0.74 -2.08
CA ILE A 174 -18.27 1.46 -3.25
C ILE A 174 -18.60 2.95 -3.09
N ALA A 175 -17.57 3.78 -2.98
CA ALA A 175 -17.77 5.21 -2.83
C ALA A 175 -18.39 5.81 -4.10
N LYS A 176 -19.33 6.75 -3.90
CA LYS A 176 -20.02 7.46 -4.98
C LYS A 176 -19.37 8.81 -5.21
N VAL A 177 -19.13 9.13 -6.48
CA VAL A 177 -18.44 10.35 -6.89
C VAL A 177 -19.14 11.03 -8.06
N THR A 178 -18.95 12.33 -8.22
CA THR A 178 -19.39 13.08 -9.41
C THR A 178 -18.19 13.50 -10.26
N ALA A 179 -18.46 13.86 -11.52
CA ALA A 179 -17.46 14.50 -12.36
C ALA A 179 -17.07 15.88 -11.77
N GLY A 180 -15.77 16.20 -11.75
CA GLY A 180 -15.23 17.38 -11.08
C GLY A 180 -15.38 17.37 -9.55
N GLY A 181 -15.78 16.24 -8.97
CA GLY A 181 -15.83 16.01 -7.53
C GLY A 181 -14.50 15.55 -6.96
N TRP A 182 -14.55 14.74 -5.91
CA TRP A 182 -13.35 14.30 -5.20
C TRP A 182 -13.55 13.00 -4.41
N VAL A 183 -12.42 12.41 -4.03
CA VAL A 183 -12.34 11.32 -3.05
C VAL A 183 -11.40 11.72 -1.92
N ASN A 184 -11.88 11.66 -0.68
CA ASN A 184 -11.03 11.80 0.49
C ASN A 184 -10.51 10.41 0.87
N VAL A 185 -9.19 10.27 0.97
CA VAL A 185 -8.50 9.02 1.23
C VAL A 185 -7.73 9.12 2.53
N THR A 186 -7.94 8.15 3.43
CA THR A 186 -7.18 7.98 4.66
C THR A 186 -6.05 6.98 4.41
N MET A 187 -4.83 7.50 4.32
CA MET A 187 -3.58 6.77 4.17
C MET A 187 -2.99 6.53 5.56
N SER A 188 -3.24 5.35 6.14
CA SER A 188 -2.78 5.00 7.47
C SER A 188 -1.34 4.50 7.45
N GLN A 189 -0.42 5.33 7.95
CA GLN A 189 1.00 5.01 8.06
C GLN A 189 1.24 3.91 9.11
N GLN A 190 1.94 2.87 8.69
CA GLN A 190 2.22 1.69 9.50
C GLN A 190 3.69 1.55 9.91
N ASN A 191 4.60 2.16 9.14
CA ASN A 191 6.01 2.32 9.48
C ASN A 191 6.59 3.60 8.83
N THR A 192 7.90 3.80 8.96
CA THR A 192 8.59 4.97 8.40
C THR A 192 8.34 5.16 6.90
N ASP A 193 8.38 4.10 6.12
CA ASP A 193 8.38 4.09 4.66
C ASP A 193 6.98 4.24 4.03
N GLY A 194 5.94 4.53 4.82
CA GLY A 194 4.60 4.86 4.31
C GLY A 194 4.11 6.22 4.77
N GLY A 195 5.00 7.18 4.82
CA GLY A 195 4.80 8.54 5.32
C GLY A 195 4.44 9.60 4.28
N GLY A 196 4.31 9.24 3.01
CA GLY A 196 4.01 10.17 1.91
C GLY A 196 5.21 11.04 1.46
N PRO A 197 4.99 12.14 0.72
CA PRO A 197 3.70 12.60 0.19
C PRO A 197 3.09 11.58 -0.77
N TYR A 198 1.77 11.61 -0.89
CA TYR A 198 1.04 10.71 -1.76
C TYR A 198 0.60 11.39 -3.06
N SER A 199 0.60 10.60 -4.12
CA SER A 199 0.03 10.94 -5.41
C SER A 199 -1.09 9.95 -5.73
N CYS A 200 -2.12 10.43 -6.42
CA CYS A 200 -3.21 9.59 -6.87
C CYS A 200 -3.32 9.64 -8.40
N GLU A 201 -3.74 8.53 -8.97
CA GLU A 201 -3.93 8.34 -10.40
C GLU A 201 -5.28 7.62 -10.60
N ILE A 202 -5.97 7.85 -11.72
CA ILE A 202 -7.25 7.21 -12.04
C ILE A 202 -7.16 6.39 -13.31
N ASP A 203 -7.75 5.20 -13.30
CA ASP A 203 -8.06 4.40 -14.48
C ASP A 203 -9.57 4.43 -14.71
N GLN A 204 -10.00 5.15 -15.75
CA GLN A 204 -11.41 5.31 -16.07
C GLN A 204 -12.02 4.07 -16.73
N SER A 205 -11.19 3.12 -17.18
CA SER A 205 -11.69 1.83 -17.70
C SER A 205 -12.12 0.85 -16.59
N GLY A 206 -11.71 1.10 -15.33
CA GLY A 206 -11.98 0.22 -14.20
C GLY A 206 -11.22 -1.11 -14.24
N THR A 207 -10.21 -1.25 -15.11
CA THR A 207 -9.39 -2.46 -15.30
C THR A 207 -8.09 -2.44 -14.49
N GLY A 208 -7.70 -1.25 -14.02
CA GLY A 208 -6.43 -0.95 -13.38
C GLY A 208 -5.26 -0.88 -14.36
N GLN A 209 -5.47 -0.96 -15.68
CA GLN A 209 -4.35 -1.05 -16.62
C GLN A 209 -3.78 0.30 -17.02
N ASN A 210 -4.60 1.36 -17.07
CA ASN A 210 -4.25 2.64 -17.66
C ASN A 210 -4.49 3.79 -16.68
N PHE A 211 -3.55 3.99 -15.76
CA PHE A 211 -3.63 5.05 -14.77
C PHE A 211 -3.12 6.39 -15.32
N VAL A 212 -3.91 7.44 -15.14
CA VAL A 212 -3.57 8.83 -15.47
C VAL A 212 -3.46 9.64 -14.17
N PRO A 213 -2.43 10.49 -14.01
CA PRO A 213 -2.28 11.33 -12.82
C PRO A 213 -3.52 12.19 -12.52
N MET A 214 -3.85 12.30 -11.24
CA MET A 214 -4.89 13.21 -10.72
C MET A 214 -4.24 14.38 -10.00
N GLU A 215 -4.98 15.49 -9.91
CA GLU A 215 -4.66 16.51 -8.92
C GLU A 215 -4.88 15.94 -7.51
N THR A 216 -3.93 16.21 -6.61
CA THR A 216 -4.02 15.81 -5.21
C THR A 216 -3.77 16.96 -4.25
N THR A 217 -4.56 17.00 -3.19
CA THR A 217 -4.40 17.87 -2.02
C THR A 217 -3.92 17.07 -0.81
N GLY A 218 -3.47 17.74 0.26
CA GLY A 218 -2.87 17.07 1.42
C GLY A 218 -1.43 16.59 1.18
N LYS A 219 -0.70 17.28 0.29
CA LYS A 219 0.72 17.01 -0.03
C LYS A 219 1.70 17.42 1.07
N ASP A 220 1.20 18.00 2.15
CA ASP A 220 1.99 18.50 3.28
C ASP A 220 2.42 17.39 4.26
N CYS A 221 2.24 16.12 3.89
CA CYS A 221 2.88 15.01 4.57
C CYS A 221 4.40 15.25 4.65
N LEU A 222 4.98 15.08 5.85
CA LEU A 222 6.39 15.39 6.13
C LEU A 222 7.38 14.38 5.52
N GLY A 223 6.89 13.39 4.77
CA GLY A 223 7.73 12.33 4.22
C GLY A 223 8.66 12.82 3.12
N LEU A 224 9.89 12.30 3.11
CA LEU A 224 10.84 12.47 2.03
C LEU A 224 11.02 11.10 1.36
N TYR A 225 10.68 11.01 0.08
CA TYR A 225 10.64 9.74 -0.66
C TYR A 225 9.82 8.67 0.07
N GLY A 226 8.59 8.99 0.49
CA GLY A 226 7.75 8.05 1.23
C GLY A 226 8.12 7.85 2.69
N ALA A 227 9.26 8.36 3.17
CA ALA A 227 9.78 8.05 4.50
C ALA A 227 9.66 9.21 5.50
N ASN A 228 9.17 8.93 6.72
CA ASN A 228 9.27 9.85 7.86
C ASN A 228 9.43 9.13 9.22
N LEU A 229 9.79 9.86 10.27
CA LEU A 229 9.99 9.31 11.63
C LEU A 229 8.76 9.46 12.54
N CYS A 230 7.61 9.81 11.97
CA CYS A 230 6.37 9.94 12.73
C CYS A 230 5.93 8.57 13.25
N LYS A 231 5.27 8.53 14.42
CA LYS A 231 4.54 7.34 14.87
C LYS A 231 3.39 7.00 13.90
N ASN A 232 2.79 5.81 14.06
CA ASN A 232 1.56 5.44 13.35
C ASN A 232 0.54 6.59 13.41
N GLN A 233 0.10 7.03 12.24
CA GLN A 233 -0.86 8.11 12.11
C GLN A 233 -1.52 8.03 10.74
N ASP A 234 -2.66 8.69 10.64
CA ASP A 234 -3.42 8.76 9.41
C ASP A 234 -3.10 10.05 8.67
N TRP A 235 -2.80 9.92 7.39
CA TRP A 235 -2.69 11.04 6.47
C TRP A 235 -3.95 11.11 5.60
N TYR A 236 -4.39 12.32 5.29
CA TYR A 236 -5.56 12.59 4.48
C TYR A 236 -5.12 13.13 3.13
N VAL A 237 -5.64 12.53 2.07
CA VAL A 237 -5.35 12.91 0.69
C VAL A 237 -6.66 13.20 0.00
N GLY A 238 -6.79 14.37 -0.60
CA GLY A 238 -7.90 14.65 -1.52
C GLY A 238 -7.48 14.31 -2.93
N ALA A 239 -8.09 13.30 -3.54
CA ALA A 239 -7.93 12.99 -4.95
C ALA A 239 -9.03 13.71 -5.75
N ILE A 240 -8.64 14.68 -6.57
CA ILE A 240 -9.58 15.52 -7.32
C ILE A 240 -9.91 14.86 -8.65
N LEU A 241 -11.20 14.65 -8.91
CA LEU A 241 -11.66 13.97 -10.10
C LEU A 241 -11.70 14.94 -11.30
N PRO A 242 -11.39 14.46 -12.51
CA PRO A 242 -11.50 15.28 -13.71
C PRO A 242 -12.94 15.76 -13.93
N LYS A 243 -13.10 16.96 -14.50
CA LYS A 243 -14.41 17.54 -14.82
C LYS A 243 -15.16 16.76 -15.91
N ASP A 244 -14.41 16.11 -16.78
CA ASP A 244 -14.88 15.23 -17.85
C ASP A 244 -14.77 13.75 -17.45
N LEU A 245 -14.90 13.44 -16.15
CA LEU A 245 -14.92 12.06 -15.65
C LEU A 245 -15.94 11.21 -16.43
N ASP A 246 -15.46 10.08 -16.95
CA ASP A 246 -16.20 9.14 -17.78
C ASP A 246 -15.77 7.72 -17.39
N CYS A 247 -16.26 7.26 -16.24
CA CYS A 247 -16.04 5.91 -15.76
C CYS A 247 -16.76 4.90 -16.67
N LYS A 248 -16.02 3.92 -17.18
CA LYS A 248 -16.49 2.90 -18.14
C LYS A 248 -16.47 1.48 -17.59
N GLY A 249 -15.84 1.29 -16.43
CA GLY A 249 -15.75 -0.02 -15.83
C GLY A 249 -17.11 -0.57 -15.46
N THR A 250 -17.23 -1.88 -15.54
CA THR A 250 -18.41 -2.64 -15.12
C THR A 250 -18.00 -3.76 -14.19
N THR A 251 -18.84 -4.09 -13.23
CA THR A 251 -18.68 -5.25 -12.35
C THR A 251 -20.04 -5.90 -12.08
N ILE A 252 -20.03 -7.12 -11.55
CA ILE A 252 -21.26 -7.76 -11.08
C ILE A 252 -21.80 -6.95 -9.89
N GLY A 253 -23.09 -6.63 -9.92
CA GLY A 253 -23.82 -5.91 -8.87
C GLY A 253 -24.18 -6.80 -7.67
N GLU A 254 -24.64 -6.18 -6.58
CA GLU A 254 -24.89 -6.82 -5.27
C GLU A 254 -25.79 -8.07 -5.37
N LYS A 255 -26.81 -8.05 -6.24
CA LYS A 255 -27.75 -9.17 -6.42
C LYS A 255 -27.24 -10.27 -7.36
N LYS A 256 -26.00 -10.17 -7.84
CA LYS A 256 -25.35 -11.08 -8.80
C LYS A 256 -26.08 -11.29 -10.13
N LYS A 257 -27.10 -10.47 -10.38
CA LYS A 257 -27.92 -10.44 -11.60
C LYS A 257 -27.86 -9.08 -12.30
N ASP A 258 -27.52 -8.04 -11.54
CA ASP A 258 -27.39 -6.69 -12.04
C ASP A 258 -25.93 -6.44 -12.44
N THR A 259 -25.71 -5.55 -13.40
CA THR A 259 -24.38 -5.02 -13.72
C THR A 259 -24.26 -3.66 -13.06
N LEU A 260 -23.21 -3.48 -12.26
CA LEU A 260 -22.85 -2.17 -11.74
C LEU A 260 -21.90 -1.51 -12.73
N GLU A 261 -22.36 -0.41 -13.31
CA GLU A 261 -21.65 0.35 -14.35
C GLU A 261 -21.01 1.61 -13.78
N ARG A 262 -20.25 2.32 -14.63
CA ARG A 262 -19.59 3.59 -14.29
C ARG A 262 -18.57 3.46 -13.17
N MET A 263 -17.84 2.35 -13.18
CA MET A 263 -16.77 2.07 -12.24
C MET A 263 -15.44 2.63 -12.71
N CYS A 264 -14.73 3.32 -11.82
CA CYS A 264 -13.34 3.70 -11.98
C CYS A 264 -12.48 3.06 -10.89
N LEU A 265 -11.17 3.01 -11.13
CA LEU A 265 -10.19 2.68 -10.11
C LEU A 265 -9.28 3.87 -9.86
N ILE A 266 -9.19 4.29 -8.60
CA ILE A 266 -8.21 5.28 -8.15
C ILE A 266 -7.09 4.53 -7.47
N ARG A 267 -5.84 4.87 -7.79
CA ARG A 267 -4.65 4.38 -7.12
C ARG A 267 -3.99 5.53 -6.41
N CYS A 268 -3.83 5.43 -5.09
CA CYS A 268 -3.04 6.37 -4.31
C CYS A 268 -1.79 5.68 -3.76
N LYS A 269 -0.63 6.29 -3.91
CA LYS A 269 0.67 5.74 -3.54
C LYS A 269 1.67 6.81 -3.14
N ASP A 270 2.64 6.46 -2.31
CA ASP A 270 3.82 7.31 -2.03
C ASP A 270 4.90 7.16 -3.11
N ASP A 271 6.07 7.75 -2.89
CA ASP A 271 7.26 7.55 -3.74
C ASP A 271 8.38 6.83 -2.99
N ALA A 272 8.04 5.90 -2.08
CA ALA A 272 9.04 5.12 -1.36
C ALA A 272 9.99 4.40 -2.34
N PRO A 273 11.33 4.43 -2.14
CA PRO A 273 12.30 3.74 -2.99
C PRO A 273 12.14 2.22 -3.05
N ASN A 274 11.78 1.64 -1.91
CA ASN A 274 11.41 0.23 -1.76
C ASN A 274 9.96 -0.06 -2.16
N GLY A 275 9.19 0.99 -2.49
CA GLY A 275 7.86 0.99 -3.07
C GLY A 275 7.84 1.69 -4.45
N PRO A 276 6.68 2.10 -4.99
CA PRO A 276 5.63 2.81 -4.25
C PRO A 276 4.70 1.92 -3.43
N PHE A 277 4.31 2.39 -2.24
CA PHE A 277 3.30 1.74 -1.39
C PHE A 277 1.99 2.52 -1.38
N GLY A 278 0.88 1.81 -1.24
CA GLY A 278 -0.45 2.42 -1.24
C GLY A 278 -1.55 1.40 -1.48
N GLY A 279 -2.48 1.73 -2.36
CA GLY A 279 -3.56 0.81 -2.75
C GLY A 279 -4.44 1.39 -3.86
N CYS A 280 -5.28 0.52 -4.41
CA CYS A 280 -6.39 0.94 -5.26
C CYS A 280 -7.68 1.07 -4.46
N ILE A 281 -8.56 1.93 -4.95
CA ILE A 281 -9.88 2.22 -4.40
C ILE A 281 -10.88 2.19 -5.58
N PRO A 282 -11.91 1.34 -5.55
CA PRO A 282 -12.97 1.40 -6.53
C PRO A 282 -13.98 2.50 -6.18
N VAL A 283 -14.41 3.23 -7.20
CA VAL A 283 -15.44 4.27 -7.08
C VAL A 283 -16.45 4.12 -8.20
N GLN A 284 -17.68 4.53 -7.92
CA GLN A 284 -18.73 4.60 -8.93
C GLN A 284 -19.10 6.05 -9.20
N GLN A 285 -19.03 6.44 -10.46
CA GLN A 285 -19.52 7.73 -10.90
C GLN A 285 -21.05 7.73 -10.95
N VAL A 286 -21.63 8.70 -10.26
CA VAL A 286 -23.06 9.04 -10.30
C VAL A 286 -23.23 10.44 -10.89
N ASP A 287 -24.45 10.76 -11.30
CA ASP A 287 -24.77 12.11 -11.75
C ASP A 287 -24.85 13.07 -10.56
N GLY A 288 -24.37 14.29 -10.76
CA GLY A 288 -24.40 15.34 -9.74
C GLY A 288 -23.44 16.47 -10.08
N PRO A 289 -23.44 17.54 -9.27
CA PRO A 289 -22.63 18.72 -9.52
C PRO A 289 -21.14 18.45 -9.29
N GLU A 290 -20.29 19.28 -9.89
CA GLU A 290 -18.91 19.42 -9.45
C GLU A 290 -18.88 19.93 -8.00
N GLU A 291 -17.84 19.58 -7.25
CA GLU A 291 -17.71 20.02 -5.87
C GLU A 291 -16.25 20.30 -5.54
N ALA A 292 -15.96 21.47 -4.97
CA ALA A 292 -14.62 21.76 -4.49
C ALA A 292 -14.29 20.88 -3.27
N PHE A 293 -13.07 20.35 -3.24
CA PHE A 293 -12.62 19.56 -2.11
C PHE A 293 -12.58 20.39 -0.82
N PRO A 294 -13.13 19.88 0.31
CA PRO A 294 -13.08 20.58 1.58
C PRO A 294 -11.62 20.87 1.98
N PRO A 295 -11.31 22.05 2.54
CA PRO A 295 -9.96 22.34 3.00
C PRO A 295 -9.49 21.30 4.02
N LEU A 296 -8.34 20.67 3.76
CA LEU A 296 -7.65 19.88 4.77
C LEU A 296 -6.87 20.82 5.69
N GLY A 297 -7.00 20.60 7.00
CA GLY A 297 -6.09 21.23 7.96
C GLY A 297 -4.64 20.77 7.72
N LYS A 298 -3.67 21.56 8.20
CA LYS A 298 -2.25 21.19 8.14
C LYS A 298 -2.02 19.83 8.79
N GLN A 299 -1.32 18.95 8.11
CA GLN A 299 -1.02 17.60 8.57
C GLN A 299 0.28 17.51 9.39
N ASN A 300 0.64 18.59 10.08
CA ASN A 300 1.87 18.69 10.88
C ASN A 300 1.73 18.06 12.28
N PHE A 301 0.86 17.08 12.45
CA PHE A 301 0.65 16.38 13.73
C PHE A 301 1.68 15.27 14.00
N CYS A 302 2.73 15.19 13.19
CA CYS A 302 3.83 14.24 13.35
C CYS A 302 4.45 14.32 14.75
N LYS A 303 4.37 13.21 15.48
CA LYS A 303 5.06 13.03 16.76
C LYS A 303 6.09 11.92 16.60
N ASN A 304 7.35 12.25 16.80
CA ASN A 304 8.43 11.26 16.83
C ASN A 304 8.29 10.35 18.07
N GLY A 305 8.70 9.09 17.95
CA GLY A 305 8.89 8.19 19.08
C GLY A 305 8.54 6.74 18.78
N LEU A 306 8.46 5.91 19.83
CA LEU A 306 8.18 4.47 19.72
C LEU A 306 6.82 4.21 19.05
N TRP A 307 6.82 3.24 18.13
CA TRP A 307 5.65 2.76 17.39
C TRP A 307 4.75 1.94 18.34
N PRO A 308 3.56 2.44 18.72
CA PRO A 308 2.70 1.76 19.70
C PRO A 308 1.93 0.58 19.10
N GLY A 309 2.04 0.35 17.78
CA GLY A 309 1.21 -0.60 17.03
C GLY A 309 0.14 0.12 16.20
N SER A 310 -0.58 -0.64 15.37
CA SER A 310 -1.67 -0.09 14.54
C SER A 310 -2.77 0.52 15.42
N PRO A 311 -3.29 1.72 15.08
CA PRO A 311 -4.44 2.30 15.78
C PRO A 311 -5.76 1.54 15.49
N TYR A 312 -5.77 0.67 14.49
CA TYR A 312 -6.91 -0.17 14.12
C TYR A 312 -6.87 -1.52 14.82
N SER A 313 -8.05 -1.99 15.26
CA SER A 313 -8.20 -3.32 15.86
C SER A 313 -7.91 -4.44 14.86
N ASP A 314 -7.51 -5.63 15.35
CA ASP A 314 -7.32 -6.82 14.50
C ASP A 314 -8.61 -7.19 13.74
N LYS A 315 -9.78 -6.98 14.36
CA LYS A 315 -11.08 -7.19 13.70
C LYS A 315 -11.25 -6.25 12.50
N THR A 316 -11.02 -4.96 12.70
CA THR A 316 -11.09 -3.95 11.63
C THR A 316 -10.15 -4.30 10.48
N LEU A 317 -8.89 -4.63 10.79
CA LEU A 317 -7.91 -4.99 9.77
C LEU A 317 -8.27 -6.29 9.03
N ARG A 318 -8.88 -7.28 9.69
CA ARG A 318 -9.39 -8.50 9.04
C ARG A 318 -10.58 -8.23 8.12
N PHE A 319 -11.44 -7.29 8.51
CA PHE A 319 -12.56 -6.85 7.68
C PHE A 319 -12.05 -6.16 6.41
N LEU A 320 -11.13 -5.20 6.56
CA LEU A 320 -10.45 -4.57 5.42
C LEU A 320 -9.73 -5.60 4.54
N ALA A 321 -9.27 -6.70 5.15
CA ALA A 321 -8.66 -7.83 4.48
C ALA A 321 -9.58 -8.77 3.72
N GLY A 322 -10.87 -8.46 3.64
CA GLY A 322 -11.81 -9.30 2.90
C GLY A 322 -11.90 -10.72 3.47
N ASN A 323 -11.68 -10.89 4.78
CA ASN A 323 -11.65 -12.22 5.37
C ASN A 323 -13.01 -12.92 5.26
N ASP A 324 -13.07 -13.92 4.37
CA ASP A 324 -14.27 -14.71 4.06
C ASP A 324 -14.72 -15.61 5.24
N ASN A 325 -13.89 -15.80 6.27
CA ASN A 325 -14.21 -16.55 7.49
C ASN A 325 -14.76 -15.66 8.62
N LEU A 326 -14.93 -14.36 8.39
CA LEU A 326 -15.61 -13.50 9.37
C LEU A 326 -17.09 -13.88 9.43
N LYS A 327 -17.58 -14.14 10.64
CA LYS A 327 -19.00 -14.42 10.86
C LYS A 327 -19.82 -13.23 10.35
N GLN A 328 -20.95 -13.50 9.72
CA GLN A 328 -21.83 -12.44 9.20
C GLN A 328 -22.16 -11.38 10.26
N ALA A 329 -22.33 -11.76 11.54
CA ALA A 329 -22.58 -10.80 12.62
C ALA A 329 -21.37 -9.89 12.93
N ASP A 330 -20.13 -10.39 12.86
CA ASP A 330 -18.92 -9.57 13.00
C ASP A 330 -18.76 -8.65 11.77
N MET A 331 -19.11 -9.15 10.58
CA MET A 331 -19.16 -8.35 9.35
C MET A 331 -20.18 -7.22 9.46
N ASP A 332 -21.39 -7.50 9.92
CA ASP A 332 -22.46 -6.51 10.09
C ASP A 332 -22.07 -5.46 11.13
N TYR A 333 -21.43 -5.88 12.23
CA TYR A 333 -20.89 -4.97 13.24
C TYR A 333 -19.82 -4.05 12.66
N LEU A 334 -18.86 -4.59 11.90
CA LEU A 334 -17.75 -3.81 11.33
C LEU A 334 -18.22 -2.89 10.21
N CYS A 335 -19.18 -3.30 9.37
CA CYS A 335 -19.86 -2.41 8.44
C CYS A 335 -20.51 -1.23 9.18
N LYS A 336 -21.23 -1.50 10.28
CA LYS A 336 -21.87 -0.47 11.10
C LYS A 336 -20.86 0.46 11.79
N GLU A 337 -19.78 -0.07 12.37
CA GLU A 337 -18.70 0.74 12.96
C GLU A 337 -18.01 1.62 11.93
N SER A 338 -17.88 1.12 10.70
CA SER A 338 -17.30 1.86 9.60
C SER A 338 -18.23 2.88 8.94
N GLY A 339 -19.48 2.97 9.43
CA GLY A 339 -20.48 3.94 8.96
C GLY A 339 -21.33 3.48 7.77
N ALA A 340 -21.17 2.23 7.30
CA ALA A 340 -21.99 1.70 6.21
C ALA A 340 -23.43 1.45 6.69
N LYS A 341 -24.41 2.16 6.09
CA LYS A 341 -25.84 1.89 6.31
C LYS A 341 -26.28 0.74 5.41
N ARG A 342 -26.92 -0.26 6.01
CA ARG A 342 -27.55 -1.39 5.32
C ARG A 342 -28.66 -0.89 4.39
N THR A 343 -28.57 -1.23 3.10
CA THR A 343 -29.69 -1.13 2.16
C THR A 343 -30.60 -2.35 2.34
N GLY A 344 -31.73 -2.15 3.02
CA GLY A 344 -32.88 -3.05 2.97
C GLY A 344 -32.85 -4.27 3.90
N LYS A 345 -34.03 -4.57 4.46
CA LYS A 345 -34.37 -5.84 5.12
C LYS A 345 -34.48 -6.96 4.10
#